data_AF-A0A1F7YYY6-F1
#
_entry.id   AF-A0A1F7YYY6-F1
#
_cell.length_a   1.000
_cell.length_b   1.000
_cell.length_c   1.000
_cell.angle_alpha   90.00
_cell.angle_beta   90.00
_cell.angle_gamma   90.00
#
_symmetry.space_group_name_H-M   'P 1'
#
loop_
_entity.id
_entity.type
_entity.pdbx_description
1 polymer ?
#
loop_
_entity_poly.entity_id
_entity_poly.type
_entity_poly.pdbx_seq_one_letter_code
_entity_poly.pdbx_strand_id
1 'polypeptide(L)'
;MPKYIAVDSSVIIKWLNSDSEDNLDKADALLKSKQLAVNKAKTVLEKFYNLPILYVNESQKLAQSTYEFASKFGLTYYDASFISLASQFGAILVTDNIKHQGKVKEVKVVELKNYNSIL
;
A
#
# COMPACT_ATOMS: atom_id res chain seq x y z
N MET A 1 17.02 -5.18 10.93
CA MET A 1 16.11 -5.13 9.76
C MET A 1 14.71 -4.82 10.27
N PRO A 2 13.89 -4.05 9.53
CA PRO A 2 12.51 -3.74 9.96
C PRO A 2 11.69 -5.03 10.04
N LYS A 3 10.87 -5.15 11.07
CA LYS A 3 10.02 -6.33 11.29
C LYS A 3 8.80 -6.36 10.36
N TYR A 4 8.37 -5.20 9.88
CA TYR A 4 7.18 -5.02 9.06
C TYR A 4 7.47 -4.11 7.87
N ILE A 5 6.71 -4.32 6.79
CA ILE A 5 6.64 -3.43 5.64
C ILE A 5 5.20 -2.96 5.54
N ALA A 6 5.00 -1.64 5.58
CA ALA A 6 3.70 -1.03 5.29
C ALA A 6 3.61 -0.81 3.78
N VAL A 7 2.46 -1.16 3.19
CA VAL A 7 2.28 -1.16 1.74
C VAL A 7 1.03 -0.37 1.42
N ASP A 8 1.14 0.62 0.53
CA ASP A 8 -0.01 1.32 -0.05
C ASP A 8 -0.91 0.31 -0.78
N SER A 9 -2.23 0.46 -0.69
CA SER A 9 -3.17 -0.42 -1.39
C SER A 9 -2.89 -0.50 -2.89
N SER A 10 -2.44 0.60 -3.53
CA SER A 10 -2.09 0.62 -4.95
C SER A 10 -0.89 -0.27 -5.29
N VAL A 11 0.05 -0.46 -4.37
CA VAL A 11 1.21 -1.35 -4.55
C VAL A 11 0.79 -2.82 -4.47
N ILE A 12 -0.11 -3.16 -3.53
CA ILE A 12 -0.67 -4.52 -3.41
C ILE A 12 -1.32 -4.94 -4.74
N ILE A 13 -2.11 -4.04 -5.35
CA ILE A 13 -2.76 -4.29 -6.64
C ILE A 13 -1.73 -4.55 -7.75
N LYS A 14 -0.62 -3.81 -7.78
CA LYS A 14 0.47 -4.02 -8.76
C LYS A 14 1.16 -5.37 -8.58
N TRP A 15 1.44 -5.78 -7.35
CA TRP A 15 2.09 -7.07 -7.09
C TRP A 15 1.22 -8.27 -7.45
N LEU A 16 -0.10 -8.17 -7.26
CA LEU A 16 -1.04 -9.23 -7.64
C LEU A 16 -1.26 -9.31 -9.16
N ASN A 17 -0.99 -8.22 -9.88
CA ASN A 17 -1.17 -8.12 -11.32
C ASN A 17 0.18 -8.22 -12.04
N SER A 18 0.72 -9.44 -12.15
CA SER A 18 2.01 -9.73 -12.78
C SER A 18 2.05 -9.56 -14.31
N ASP A 19 0.95 -9.19 -14.95
CA ASP A 19 0.88 -8.95 -16.39
C ASP A 19 1.08 -7.45 -16.67
N SER A 20 2.32 -7.10 -17.04
CA SER A 20 2.78 -5.88 -17.75
C SER A 20 1.96 -4.60 -17.54
N GLU A 21 2.61 -3.64 -16.87
CA GLU A 21 2.20 -2.23 -16.70
C GLU A 21 1.31 -1.69 -17.81
N ASP A 22 0.01 -1.59 -17.54
CA ASP A 22 -0.82 -0.46 -17.93
C ASP A 22 -2.23 -0.57 -17.30
N ASN A 23 -2.61 0.49 -16.59
CA ASN A 23 -3.92 0.78 -15.98
C ASN A 23 -4.17 0.30 -14.54
N LEU A 24 -3.87 1.19 -13.60
CA LEU A 24 -4.32 1.16 -12.20
C LEU A 24 -5.81 1.50 -12.01
N ASP A 25 -6.54 1.87 -13.07
CA ASP A 25 -7.95 2.30 -12.98
C ASP A 25 -8.96 1.13 -12.91
N LYS A 26 -8.51 -0.10 -12.63
CA LYS A 26 -9.22 -1.33 -13.03
C LYS A 26 -9.41 -2.38 -11.93
N ALA A 27 -9.89 -2.02 -10.75
CA ALA A 27 -10.48 -3.02 -9.84
C ALA A 27 -11.89 -3.44 -10.33
N ASP A 28 -12.78 -2.46 -10.59
CA ASP A 28 -14.11 -2.71 -11.19
C ASP A 28 -14.04 -3.11 -12.66
N ALA A 29 -13.03 -2.62 -13.38
CA ALA A 29 -12.86 -2.95 -14.79
C ALA A 29 -12.34 -4.38 -15.01
N LEU A 30 -11.81 -5.08 -13.99
CA LEU A 30 -11.44 -6.50 -14.11
C LEU A 30 -12.68 -7.39 -14.35
N LEU A 31 -13.81 -7.05 -13.72
CA LEU A 31 -15.08 -7.74 -13.92
C LEU A 31 -15.76 -7.35 -15.24
N LYS A 32 -15.78 -6.07 -15.60
CA LYS A 32 -16.55 -5.58 -16.77
C LYS A 32 -15.76 -5.36 -18.06
N SER A 33 -14.48 -4.97 -17.99
CA SER A 33 -13.70 -4.57 -19.18
C SER A 33 -12.70 -5.63 -19.66
N LYS A 34 -12.19 -6.49 -18.76
CA LYS A 34 -11.17 -7.51 -19.10
C LYS A 34 -11.67 -8.96 -19.08
N GLN A 35 -12.97 -9.20 -18.79
CA GLN A 35 -13.58 -10.53 -18.70
C GLN A 35 -12.67 -11.56 -17.99
N LEU A 36 -12.16 -11.20 -16.82
CA LEU A 36 -11.23 -12.09 -16.11
C LEU A 36 -11.94 -13.43 -15.86
N ALA A 37 -11.40 -14.51 -16.44
CA ALA A 37 -11.96 -15.84 -16.24
C ALA A 37 -12.06 -16.14 -14.74
N VAL A 38 -13.19 -16.68 -14.30
CA VAL A 38 -13.48 -16.96 -12.89
C VAL A 38 -12.34 -17.74 -12.21
N ASN A 39 -11.73 -18.68 -12.93
CA ASN A 39 -10.60 -19.47 -12.41
C ASN A 39 -9.36 -18.60 -12.14
N LYS A 40 -9.05 -17.62 -13.01
CA LYS A 40 -7.96 -16.67 -12.77
C LYS A 40 -8.27 -15.78 -11.56
N ALA A 41 -9.51 -15.31 -11.43
CA ALA A 41 -9.95 -14.54 -10.27
C ALA A 41 -9.79 -15.32 -8.96
N LYS A 42 -10.21 -16.60 -8.95
CA LYS A 42 -10.02 -17.51 -7.80
C LYS A 42 -8.56 -17.67 -7.42
N THR A 43 -7.68 -17.93 -8.39
CA THR A 43 -6.23 -18.05 -8.12
C THR A 43 -5.63 -16.78 -7.54
N VAL A 44 -6.02 -15.60 -8.03
CA VAL A 44 -5.53 -14.32 -7.49
C VAL A 44 -6.04 -14.11 -6.07
N LEU A 45 -7.32 -14.39 -5.80
CA LEU A 45 -7.89 -14.28 -4.45
C LEU A 45 -7.22 -15.26 -3.49
N GLU A 46 -7.05 -16.53 -3.87
CA GLU A 46 -6.35 -17.54 -3.06
C GLU A 46 -4.93 -17.10 -2.73
N LYS A 47 -4.18 -16.59 -3.72
CA LYS A 47 -2.84 -16.04 -3.46
C LYS A 47 -2.90 -14.88 -2.47
N PHE A 48 -3.84 -13.95 -2.65
CA PHE A 48 -3.99 -12.78 -1.79
C PHE A 48 -4.30 -13.16 -0.34
N TYR A 49 -5.26 -14.06 -0.12
CA TYR A 49 -5.64 -14.54 1.22
C TYR A 49 -4.55 -15.38 1.90
N ASN A 50 -3.63 -15.95 1.14
CA ASN A 50 -2.47 -16.67 1.67
C ASN A 50 -1.26 -15.76 1.95
N LEU A 51 -1.31 -14.48 1.59
CA LEU A 51 -0.26 -13.53 1.96
C LEU A 51 -0.30 -13.31 3.48
N PRO A 52 0.87 -13.19 4.15
CA PRO A 52 0.94 -12.90 5.58
C PRO A 52 0.63 -11.41 5.87
N ILE A 53 -0.55 -10.94 5.44
CA ILE A 53 -1.01 -9.56 5.61
C ILE A 53 -1.55 -9.39 7.02
N LEU A 54 -1.01 -8.41 7.73
CA LEU A 54 -1.57 -7.95 9.00
C LEU A 54 -2.65 -6.90 8.71
N TYR A 55 -3.90 -7.23 8.99
CA TYR A 55 -5.00 -6.27 8.97
C TYR A 55 -5.02 -5.47 10.28
N VAL A 56 -4.88 -4.16 10.18
CA VAL A 56 -4.91 -3.25 11.33
C VAL A 56 -6.17 -2.41 11.25
N ASN A 57 -7.07 -2.58 12.23
CA ASN A 57 -8.22 -1.71 12.39
C ASN A 57 -7.76 -0.33 12.86
N GLU A 58 -8.34 0.72 12.29
CA GLU A 58 -8.03 2.08 12.71
C GLU A 58 -8.55 2.33 14.14
N SER A 59 -7.63 2.63 15.05
CA SER A 59 -7.97 3.08 16.40
C SER A 59 -8.06 4.60 16.44
N GLN A 60 -8.75 5.16 17.43
CA GLN A 60 -8.79 6.61 17.65
C GLN A 60 -7.39 7.24 17.72
N LYS A 61 -6.43 6.57 18.38
CA LYS A 61 -5.05 7.03 18.46
C LYS A 61 -4.37 7.06 17.09
N LEU A 62 -4.58 6.02 16.28
CA LEU A 62 -4.04 5.95 14.92
C LEU A 62 -4.66 7.05 14.05
N ALA A 63 -5.97 7.26 14.15
CA ALA A 63 -6.68 8.32 13.42
C ALA A 63 -6.18 9.73 13.78
N GLN A 64 -5.95 9.99 15.07
CA GLN A 64 -5.36 11.24 15.54
C GLN A 64 -3.97 11.47 14.94
N SER A 65 -3.09 10.46 15.03
CA SER A 65 -1.75 10.56 14.44
C SER A 65 -1.80 10.72 12.92
N THR A 66 -2.73 10.04 12.23
CA THR A 66 -2.96 10.20 10.79
C THR A 66 -3.33 11.63 10.44
N TYR A 67 -4.25 12.24 11.19
CA TYR A 67 -4.66 13.63 10.98
C TYR A 67 -3.51 14.60 11.23
N GLU A 68 -2.71 14.37 12.28
CA GLU A 68 -1.51 15.16 12.57
C GLU A 68 -0.49 15.10 11.42
N PHE A 69 -0.21 13.91 10.88
CA PHE A 69 0.66 13.75 9.71
C PHE A 69 0.07 14.45 8.47
N ALA A 70 -1.23 14.28 8.21
CA ALA A 70 -1.91 14.90 7.09
C ALA A 70 -1.79 16.44 7.14
N SER A 71 -2.09 17.02 8.30
CA SER A 71 -2.01 18.46 8.54
C SER A 71 -0.57 18.98 8.45
N LYS A 72 0.37 18.32 9.14
CA LYS A 72 1.79 18.74 9.22
C LYS A 72 2.48 18.72 7.86
N PHE A 73 2.18 17.74 7.01
CA PHE A 73 2.89 17.52 5.74
C PHE A 73 2.08 17.86 4.49
N GLY A 74 0.85 18.36 4.65
CA GLY A 74 -0.03 18.69 3.53
C GLY A 74 -0.39 17.46 2.69
N LEU A 75 -0.71 16.35 3.36
CA LEU A 75 -1.07 15.08 2.73
C LEU A 75 -2.59 14.86 2.79
N THR A 76 -3.11 14.01 1.91
CA THR A 76 -4.46 13.48 2.11
C THR A 76 -4.48 12.58 3.34
N TYR A 77 -5.64 12.44 3.98
CA TYR A 77 -5.80 11.51 5.10
C TYR A 77 -5.41 10.08 4.69
N TYR A 78 -5.77 9.67 3.46
CA TYR A 78 -5.38 8.40 2.88
C TYR A 78 -3.85 8.22 2.84
N ASP A 79 -3.11 9.15 2.23
CA ASP A 79 -1.65 9.06 2.13
C ASP A 79 -0.99 9.04 3.52
N ALA A 80 -1.50 9.87 4.44
CA ALA A 80 -1.01 9.97 5.80
C ALA A 80 -1.29 8.72 6.64
N SER A 81 -2.35 7.96 6.34
CA SER A 81 -2.72 6.76 7.10
C SER A 81 -1.63 5.68 7.02
N PHE A 82 -1.01 5.50 5.85
CA PHE A 82 0.09 4.56 5.66
C PHE A 82 1.38 5.03 6.33
N ILE A 83 1.63 6.34 6.35
CA ILE A 83 2.75 6.93 7.09
C ILE A 83 2.58 6.71 8.59
N SER A 84 1.39 7.02 9.11
CA SER A 84 1.01 6.86 10.51
C SER A 84 1.15 5.40 10.94
N LEU A 85 0.66 4.47 10.12
CA LEU A 85 0.80 3.04 10.33
C LEU A 85 2.26 2.60 10.30
N ALA A 86 3.04 3.04 9.32
CA ALA A 86 4.46 2.69 9.22
C ALA A 86 5.26 3.20 10.43
N SER A 87 4.97 4.42 10.90
CA SER A 87 5.53 4.99 12.11
C SER A 87 5.18 4.14 13.35
N GLN A 88 3.90 3.78 13.53
CA GLN A 88 3.44 2.97 14.66
C GLN A 88 4.17 1.62 14.77
N PHE A 89 4.45 0.98 13.63
CA PHE A 89 5.08 -0.34 13.59
C PHE A 89 6.61 -0.31 13.40
N GLY A 90 7.23 0.88 13.27
CA GLY A 90 8.63 1.00 12.89
C GLY A 90 8.94 0.34 11.53
N ALA A 91 7.98 0.39 10.62
CA ALA A 91 8.03 -0.25 9.31
C ALA A 91 8.66 0.66 8.26
N ILE A 92 9.09 0.05 7.15
CA ILE A 92 9.37 0.78 5.91
C ILE A 92 8.06 0.91 5.15
N LEU A 93 7.71 2.11 4.71
CA LEU A 93 6.61 2.32 3.78
C LEU A 93 7.09 2.09 2.35
N VAL A 94 6.50 1.12 1.66
CA VAL A 94 6.69 0.90 0.21
C VAL A 94 5.51 1.50 -0.53
N THR A 95 5.80 2.39 -1.48
CA THR A 95 4.77 3.15 -2.19
C THR A 95 5.19 3.47 -3.62
N ASP A 96 4.22 3.68 -4.51
CA ASP A 96 4.47 4.33 -5.80
C ASP A 96 4.20 5.84 -5.76
N ASN A 97 3.58 6.35 -4.69
CA ASN A 97 3.26 7.76 -4.50
C ASN A 97 4.39 8.54 -3.80
N ILE A 98 5.63 8.32 -4.22
CA ILE A 98 6.84 8.82 -3.55
C ILE A 98 6.87 10.35 -3.44
N LYS A 99 6.31 11.07 -4.42
CA LYS A 99 6.27 12.54 -4.46
C LYS A 99 5.51 13.13 -3.27
N HIS A 100 4.46 12.44 -2.81
CA HIS A 100 3.64 12.89 -1.70
C HIS A 100 4.19 12.32 -0.38
N GLN A 101 4.34 11.01 -0.29
CA GLN A 101 4.70 10.32 0.96
C GLN A 101 6.18 10.44 1.34
N GLY A 102 7.08 10.62 0.37
CA GLY A 102 8.53 10.74 0.62
C GLY A 102 8.95 12.04 1.33
N LYS A 103 8.02 12.96 1.60
CA LYS A 103 8.29 14.21 2.34
C LYS A 103 8.45 14.00 3.84
N VAL A 104 7.96 12.89 4.38
CA VAL A 104 7.96 12.60 5.82
C VAL A 104 9.29 11.94 6.19
N LYS A 105 10.13 12.63 6.97
CA LYS A 105 11.46 12.13 7.34
C LYS A 105 11.43 11.17 8.53
N GLU A 106 10.34 11.19 9.29
CA GLU A 106 10.09 10.35 10.46
C GLU A 106 9.86 8.88 10.09
N VAL A 107 9.58 8.59 8.83
CA VAL A 107 9.34 7.22 8.32
C VAL A 107 10.25 6.97 7.13
N LYS A 108 10.87 5.78 7.09
CA LYS A 108 11.62 5.37 5.90
C LYS A 108 10.63 5.01 4.79
N VAL A 109 10.61 5.80 3.72
CA VAL A 109 9.78 5.57 2.54
C VAL A 109 10.64 5.09 1.38
N VAL A 110 10.20 4.04 0.70
CA VAL A 110 10.87 3.42 -0.43
C VAL A 110 9.91 3.36 -1.61
N GLU A 111 10.37 3.84 -2.76
CA GLU A 111 9.60 3.75 -4.00
C GLU A 111 9.50 2.29 -4.46
N LEU A 112 8.33 1.87 -4.97
CA LEU A 112 8.04 0.49 -5.36
C LEU A 112 9.13 -0.13 -6.25
N LYS A 113 9.62 0.60 -7.25
CA LYS A 113 10.67 0.12 -8.16
C LYS A 113 11.98 -0.24 -7.45
N ASN A 114 12.20 0.30 -6.26
CA ASN A 114 13.39 0.07 -5.44
C ASN A 114 13.15 -0.96 -4.33
N TYR A 115 12.00 -1.65 -4.31
CA TYR A 115 11.65 -2.62 -3.27
C TYR A 115 12.71 -3.74 -3.10
N ASN A 116 13.27 -4.25 -4.20
CA ASN A 116 14.28 -5.32 -4.13
C ASN A 116 15.60 -4.88 -3.44
N SER A 117 15.84 -3.58 -3.28
CA SER A 117 17.05 -3.06 -2.60
C SER A 117 16.96 -3.08 -1.07
N ILE A 118 15.78 -3.41 -0.52
CA ILE A 118 15.53 -3.42 0.93
C ILE A 118 15.16 -4.80 1.49
N LEU A 119 15.14 -5.82 0.63
CA LEU A 119 15.11 -7.24 1.00
C LEU A 119 16.52 -7.70 1.38
#